data_AF-A0A241VM17-F1
#
_entry.id   AF-A0A241VM17-F1
#
_cell.length_a   1.000
_cell.length_b   1.000
_cell.length_c   1.000
_cell.angle_alpha   90.00
_cell.angle_beta   90.00
_cell.angle_gamma   90.00
#
_symmetry.space_group_name_H-M   'P 1'
#
loop_
_entity.id
_entity.type
_entity.pdbx_description
1 polymer ?
#
loop_
_entity_poly.entity_id
_entity_poly.type
_entity_poly.pdbx_seq_one_letter_code
_entity_poly.pdbx_strand_id
1 'polypeptide(L)'
;MNAKEIILRNFPHNGLYDDSSFLGKLHEEQLWNIEEYWLLEWGIYNLEKSASEKLDWEVFRIFSSIMLSISSHLDKNDYFKIKNLKRPKLYELRERVQLVFEGYFSKTMPEQNIFEEVNPLLIPFI
;
A
#
# COMPACT_ATOMS: atom_id res chain seq x y z
N MET A 1 10.26 -2.67 -13.68
CA MET A 1 10.09 -2.77 -12.22
C MET A 1 9.92 -4.24 -11.86
N ASN A 2 10.43 -4.70 -10.72
CA ASN A 2 10.22 -6.07 -10.23
C ASN A 2 9.16 -6.03 -9.11
N ALA A 3 8.00 -6.67 -9.35
CA ALA A 3 6.87 -6.63 -8.42
C ALA A 3 7.22 -7.19 -7.05
N LYS A 4 7.89 -8.34 -6.99
CA LYS A 4 8.29 -8.97 -5.74
C LYS A 4 9.25 -8.11 -4.94
N GLU A 5 10.26 -7.52 -5.59
CA GLU A 5 11.21 -6.61 -4.91
C GLU A 5 10.50 -5.36 -4.35
N ILE A 6 9.53 -4.81 -5.09
CA ILE A 6 8.70 -3.69 -4.63
C ILE A 6 7.87 -4.05 -3.39
N ILE A 7 7.34 -5.26 -3.32
CA ILE A 7 6.65 -5.73 -2.12
C ILE A 7 7.65 -5.88 -0.97
N LEU A 8 8.77 -6.56 -1.20
CA LEU A 8 9.74 -6.87 -0.16
C LEU A 8 10.40 -5.61 0.43
N ARG A 9 10.60 -4.55 -0.36
CA ARG A 9 11.11 -3.28 0.20
C ARG A 9 10.17 -2.60 1.19
N ASN A 10 8.89 -2.97 1.19
CA ASN A 10 7.89 -2.50 2.16
C ASN A 10 7.72 -3.43 3.37
N PHE A 11 8.44 -4.56 3.46
CA PHE A 11 8.26 -5.53 4.54
C PHE A 11 9.45 -5.51 5.53
N PRO A 12 9.30 -4.98 6.77
CA PRO A 12 10.43 -4.75 7.69
C PRO A 12 11.25 -5.98 8.10
N HIS A 13 10.69 -7.18 7.99
CA HIS A 13 11.33 -8.41 8.48
C HIS A 13 12.12 -9.14 7.38
N ASN A 14 12.73 -8.39 6.46
CA ASN A 14 13.62 -8.96 5.45
C ASN A 14 14.74 -7.98 5.04
N GLY A 15 15.80 -8.49 4.42
CA GLY A 15 16.99 -7.70 4.07
C GLY A 15 16.83 -6.72 2.90
N LEU A 16 15.69 -6.71 2.21
CA LEU A 16 15.35 -5.74 1.16
C LEU A 16 14.53 -4.55 1.68
N TYR A 17 14.13 -4.56 2.96
CA TYR A 17 13.39 -3.46 3.55
C TYR A 17 14.14 -2.13 3.37
N ASP A 18 13.39 -1.10 3.03
CA ASP A 18 13.93 0.21 2.70
C ASP A 18 13.09 1.28 3.40
N ASP A 19 13.72 2.09 4.24
CA ASP A 19 13.06 3.20 4.96
C ASP A 19 12.48 4.24 3.99
N SER A 20 12.97 4.29 2.74
CA SER A 20 12.41 5.16 1.70
C SER A 20 11.18 4.56 0.98
N SER A 21 10.80 3.32 1.29
CA SER A 21 9.57 2.69 0.79
C SER A 21 8.30 3.37 1.32
N PHE A 22 7.12 3.01 0.80
CA PHE A 22 5.86 3.55 1.29
C PHE A 22 5.66 3.28 2.78
N LEU A 23 5.87 2.02 3.21
CA LEU A 23 5.67 1.68 4.61
C LEU A 23 6.73 2.34 5.51
N GLY A 24 7.98 2.46 5.03
CA GLY A 24 9.03 3.17 5.76
C GLY A 24 8.68 4.64 6.00
N LYS A 25 8.32 5.37 4.94
CA LYS A 25 7.88 6.78 5.06
C LYS A 25 6.61 6.94 5.89
N LEU A 26 5.67 6.01 5.78
CA LEU A 26 4.44 6.04 6.57
C LEU A 26 4.73 5.85 8.06
N HIS A 27 5.60 4.90 8.41
CA HIS A 27 5.91 4.57 9.80
C HIS A 27 6.84 5.61 10.44
N GLU A 28 7.96 5.91 9.80
CA GLU A 28 9.04 6.74 10.37
C GLU A 28 8.74 8.25 10.24
N GLU A 29 8.27 8.69 9.08
CA GLU A 29 8.07 10.12 8.80
C GLU A 29 6.63 10.58 9.02
N GLN A 30 5.70 9.63 9.16
CA GLN A 30 4.26 9.86 9.23
C GLN A 30 3.74 10.55 7.96
N LEU A 31 4.30 10.16 6.81
CA LEU A 31 3.95 10.71 5.51
C LEU A 31 3.29 9.66 4.62
N TRP A 32 2.13 10.02 4.08
CA TRP A 32 1.59 9.30 2.94
C TRP A 32 2.28 9.79 1.67
N ASN A 33 3.43 9.22 1.35
CA ASN A 33 4.10 9.50 0.09
C ASN A 33 3.34 8.80 -1.05
N ILE A 34 2.64 9.59 -1.86
CA ILE A 34 1.75 9.03 -2.89
C ILE A 34 2.51 8.31 -4.01
N GLU A 35 3.72 8.75 -4.33
CA GLU A 35 4.55 8.11 -5.36
C GLU A 35 5.00 6.71 -4.93
N GLU A 36 5.47 6.57 -3.70
CA GLU A 36 5.81 5.25 -3.14
C GLU A 36 4.56 4.37 -2.97
N TYR A 37 3.41 4.97 -2.63
CA TYR A 37 2.15 4.24 -2.58
C TYR A 37 1.76 3.68 -3.95
N TRP A 38 1.85 4.49 -5.01
CA TRP A 38 1.61 4.03 -6.38
C TRP A 38 2.56 2.91 -6.78
N LEU A 39 3.82 2.98 -6.34
CA LEU A 39 4.79 1.94 -6.58
C LEU A 39 4.40 0.63 -5.88
N LEU A 40 4.02 0.69 -4.59
CA LEU A 40 3.51 -0.46 -3.84
C LEU A 40 2.28 -1.07 -4.51
N GLU A 41 1.29 -0.26 -4.87
CA GLU A 41 0.09 -0.73 -5.55
C GLU A 41 0.43 -1.37 -6.90
N TRP A 42 1.33 -0.77 -7.69
CA TRP A 42 1.81 -1.38 -8.93
C TRP A 42 2.40 -2.77 -8.66
N GLY A 43 3.19 -2.91 -7.59
CA GLY A 43 3.72 -4.19 -7.14
C GLY A 43 2.61 -5.21 -6.88
N ILE A 44 1.56 -4.83 -6.16
CA ILE A 44 0.41 -5.70 -5.85
C ILE A 44 -0.31 -6.15 -7.12
N TYR A 45 -0.57 -5.25 -8.06
CA TYR A 45 -1.21 -5.59 -9.35
C TYR A 45 -0.39 -6.55 -10.22
N ASN A 46 0.94 -6.48 -10.12
CA ASN A 46 1.86 -7.23 -10.97
C ASN A 46 2.49 -8.44 -10.27
N LEU A 47 2.08 -8.77 -9.04
CA LEU A 47 2.45 -10.03 -8.42
C LEU A 47 1.81 -11.21 -9.16
N GLU A 48 2.54 -12.32 -9.24
CA GLU A 48 2.02 -13.55 -9.82
C GLU A 48 0.84 -14.09 -8.99
N LYS A 49 -0.24 -14.51 -9.66
CA LYS A 49 -1.44 -15.08 -9.01
C LYS A 49 -1.20 -16.41 -8.27
N SER A 50 0.00 -16.97 -8.42
CA SER A 50 0.50 -18.19 -7.77
C SER A 50 1.70 -17.90 -6.87
N ALA A 51 1.73 -16.73 -6.23
CA ALA A 51 2.70 -16.38 -5.21
C ALA A 51 2.81 -17.47 -4.13
N SER A 52 3.98 -17.57 -3.49
CA SER A 52 4.15 -18.48 -2.36
C SER A 52 3.38 -17.99 -1.14
N GLU A 53 2.96 -18.90 -0.26
CA GLU A 53 2.29 -18.56 1.01
C GLU A 53 3.09 -17.55 1.84
N LYS A 54 4.43 -17.61 1.76
CA LYS A 54 5.32 -16.64 2.39
C LYS A 54 5.10 -15.23 1.84
N LEU A 55 5.00 -15.08 0.52
CA LEU A 55 4.79 -13.78 -0.11
C LEU A 55 3.38 -13.24 0.19
N ASP A 56 2.37 -14.11 0.21
CA ASP A 56 1.01 -13.73 0.61
C ASP A 56 0.98 -13.20 2.06
N TRP A 57 1.71 -13.85 2.96
CA TRP A 57 1.89 -13.37 4.33
C TRP A 57 2.57 -12.00 4.37
N GLU A 58 3.62 -11.79 3.59
CA GLU A 58 4.34 -10.51 3.52
C GLU A 58 3.43 -9.39 3.01
N VAL A 59 2.62 -9.65 1.98
CA VAL A 59 1.59 -8.73 1.47
C VAL A 59 0.55 -8.42 2.55
N PHE A 60 0.06 -9.44 3.26
CA PHE A 60 -0.92 -9.25 4.33
C PHE A 60 -0.35 -8.41 5.48
N ARG A 61 0.92 -8.59 5.81
CA ARG A 61 1.60 -7.79 6.84
C ARG A 61 1.71 -6.33 6.44
N ILE A 62 2.00 -6.03 5.17
CA ILE A 62 2.00 -4.65 4.67
C ILE A 62 0.60 -4.05 4.80
N PHE A 63 -0.45 -4.74 4.32
CA PHE A 63 -1.84 -4.31 4.50
C PHE A 63 -2.18 -4.00 5.96
N SER A 64 -1.89 -4.94 6.85
CA SER A 64 -2.18 -4.82 8.28
C SER A 64 -1.49 -3.61 8.90
N SER A 65 -0.24 -3.34 8.53
CA SER A 65 0.50 -2.17 9.04
C SER A 65 -0.12 -0.86 8.55
N ILE A 66 -0.50 -0.77 7.28
CA ILE A 66 -1.15 0.43 6.72
C ILE A 66 -2.48 0.69 7.45
N MET A 67 -3.31 -0.34 7.61
CA MET A 67 -4.60 -0.22 8.29
C MET A 67 -4.46 0.15 9.77
N LEU A 68 -3.41 -0.35 10.44
CA LEU A 68 -3.07 0.05 11.80
C LEU A 68 -2.71 1.55 11.86
N SER A 69 -1.82 2.03 10.98
CA SER A 69 -1.43 3.44 10.93
C SER A 69 -2.63 4.37 10.66
N ILE A 70 -3.56 3.96 9.79
CA ILE A 70 -4.80 4.71 9.55
C ILE A 70 -5.69 4.69 10.80
N SER A 71 -5.83 3.55 11.46
CA SER A 71 -6.63 3.42 12.68
C SER A 71 -6.08 4.31 13.80
N SER A 72 -4.76 4.29 14.02
CA SER A 72 -4.06 5.18 14.94
C SER A 72 -4.22 6.65 14.57
N HIS A 73 -4.17 7.01 13.28
CA HIS A 73 -4.47 8.38 12.87
C HIS A 73 -5.90 8.80 13.26
N LEU A 74 -6.88 7.91 13.12
CA LEU A 74 -8.28 8.20 13.40
C LEU A 74 -8.66 8.12 14.88
N ASP A 75 -7.86 7.46 15.71
CA ASP A 75 -8.05 7.45 17.16
C ASP A 75 -7.65 8.80 17.77
N LYS A 76 -8.58 9.39 18.53
CA LYS A 76 -8.37 10.64 19.26
C LYS A 76 -7.41 10.49 20.45
N ASN A 77 -7.18 9.27 20.93
CA ASN A 77 -6.31 8.95 22.04
C ASN A 77 -4.91 8.49 21.60
N ASP A 78 -4.68 8.36 20.29
CA ASP A 78 -3.38 7.98 19.73
C ASP A 78 -2.68 9.23 19.16
N TYR A 79 -1.39 9.37 19.48
CA TYR A 79 -0.56 10.50 19.06
C TYR A 79 -0.05 10.38 17.62
N PHE A 80 -0.13 9.19 17.00
CA PHE A 80 0.27 9.01 15.62
C PHE A 80 -0.68 9.77 14.69
N LYS A 81 -0.12 10.62 13.80
CA LYS A 81 -0.88 11.37 12.80
C LYS A 81 -0.12 11.46 11.48
N ILE A 82 -0.71 10.90 10.43
CA ILE A 82 -0.29 11.13 9.04
C ILE A 82 -0.40 12.63 8.72
N LYS A 83 0.74 13.29 8.47
CA LYS A 83 0.86 14.77 8.49
C LYS A 83 0.35 15.46 7.24
N ASN A 84 0.39 14.78 6.10
CA ASN A 84 0.18 15.38 4.78
C ASN A 84 -1.18 15.04 4.15
N LEU A 85 -2.12 14.47 4.90
CA LEU A 85 -3.46 14.13 4.41
C LEU A 85 -4.56 14.84 5.20
N LYS A 86 -5.58 15.28 4.47
CA LYS A 86 -6.86 15.69 5.06
C LYS A 86 -7.76 14.45 5.22
N ARG A 87 -8.68 14.53 6.18
CA ARG A 87 -9.57 13.42 6.53
C ARG A 87 -10.35 12.81 5.36
N PRO A 88 -10.95 13.58 4.42
CA PRO A 88 -11.63 12.99 3.27
C PRO A 88 -10.70 12.13 2.40
N LYS A 89 -9.52 12.66 2.05
CA LYS A 89 -8.51 11.94 1.26
C LYS A 89 -8.00 10.69 1.97
N LEU A 90 -7.85 10.74 3.30
CA LEU A 90 -7.49 9.56 4.08
C LEU A 90 -8.55 8.44 3.98
N TYR A 91 -9.84 8.78 4.02
CA TYR A 91 -10.89 7.78 3.87
C TYR A 91 -10.92 7.16 2.47
N GLU A 92 -10.78 7.98 1.43
CA GLU A 92 -10.64 7.52 0.04
C GLU A 92 -9.46 6.55 -0.12
N LEU A 93 -8.29 6.93 0.38
CA LEU A 93 -7.09 6.09 0.32
C LEU A 93 -7.21 4.81 1.16
N ARG A 94 -7.93 4.86 2.29
CA ARG A 94 -8.24 3.66 3.09
C ARG A 94 -9.07 2.66 2.29
N GLU A 95 -10.12 3.13 1.61
CA GLU A 95 -10.96 2.30 0.75
C GLU A 95 -10.15 1.72 -0.42
N ARG A 96 -9.30 2.54 -1.05
CA ARG A 96 -8.39 2.08 -2.09
C ARG A 96 -7.47 0.96 -1.62
N VAL A 97 -6.78 1.16 -0.49
CA VAL A 97 -5.93 0.11 0.14
C VAL A 97 -6.74 -1.16 0.36
N GLN A 98 -7.95 -1.06 0.91
CA GLN A 98 -8.78 -2.22 1.16
C GLN A 98 -9.10 -2.98 -0.15
N LEU A 99 -9.65 -2.29 -1.15
CA LEU A 99 -10.05 -2.92 -2.42
C LEU A 99 -8.87 -3.51 -3.20
N VAL A 100 -7.71 -2.84 -3.22
CA VAL A 100 -6.50 -3.34 -3.91
C VAL A 100 -5.98 -4.62 -3.27
N PHE A 101 -5.85 -4.64 -1.94
CA PHE A 101 -5.32 -5.82 -1.24
C PHE A 101 -6.33 -6.97 -1.20
N GLU A 102 -7.63 -6.69 -1.01
CA GLU A 102 -8.69 -7.71 -1.15
C GLU A 102 -8.74 -8.28 -2.57
N GLY A 103 -8.54 -7.43 -3.59
CA GLY A 103 -8.44 -7.85 -4.99
C GLY A 103 -7.27 -8.81 -5.23
N TYR A 104 -6.12 -8.55 -4.60
CA TYR A 104 -4.97 -9.44 -4.66
C TYR A 104 -5.31 -10.82 -4.07
N PHE A 105 -5.80 -10.87 -2.84
CA PHE A 105 -6.11 -12.14 -2.15
C PHE A 105 -7.26 -12.91 -2.83
N SER A 106 -8.23 -12.22 -3.39
CA SER A 106 -9.34 -12.81 -4.15
C SER A 106 -8.99 -13.13 -5.62
N LYS A 107 -7.78 -12.78 -6.07
CA LYS A 107 -7.29 -12.93 -7.46
C LYS A 107 -8.10 -12.14 -8.50
N THR A 108 -8.87 -11.16 -8.04
CA THR A 108 -9.78 -10.32 -8.83
C THR A 108 -9.48 -8.85 -8.51
N MET A 109 -8.50 -8.28 -9.20
CA MET A 109 -8.11 -6.88 -9.00
C MET A 109 -9.22 -5.93 -9.44
N PRO A 110 -9.46 -4.82 -8.70
CA PRO A 110 -10.39 -3.79 -9.14
C PRO A 110 -9.90 -3.10 -10.43
N GLU A 111 -10.83 -2.59 -11.23
CA GLU A 111 -10.48 -1.67 -12.31
C GLU A 111 -10.03 -0.32 -11.74
N GLN A 112 -9.05 0.33 -12.37
CA GLN A 112 -8.52 1.61 -11.86
C GLN A 112 -9.51 2.78 -11.96
N ASN A 113 -10.50 2.69 -12.83
CA ASN A 113 -11.51 3.74 -13.07
C ASN A 113 -12.50 3.93 -11.91
N ILE A 114 -12.53 3.04 -10.93
CA ILE A 114 -13.41 3.16 -9.75
C ILE A 114 -12.87 4.15 -8.72
N PHE A 115 -11.58 4.50 -8.81
CA PHE A 115 -10.92 5.40 -7.86
C PHE A 115 -10.89 6.84 -8.39
N GLU A 116 -10.88 7.82 -7.48
CA GLU A 116 -10.82 9.24 -7.87
C GLU A 116 -9.52 9.58 -8.61
N GLU A 117 -8.40 9.03 -8.17
CA GLU A 117 -7.10 9.14 -8.83
C GLU A 117 -6.67 7.80 -9.43
N VAL A 118 -6.27 7.82 -10.70
CA VAL A 118 -5.71 6.63 -11.36
C VAL A 118 -4.23 6.53 -11.02
N ASN A 119 -3.76 5.33 -10.67
CA ASN A 119 -2.32 5.10 -10.50
C ASN A 119 -1.64 5.24 -11.88
N PRO A 120 -0.75 6.24 -12.08
CA PRO A 120 -0.14 6.49 -13.39
C PRO A 120 0.75 5.33 -13.88
N LEU A 121 1.23 4.46 -12.97
CA LEU A 121 2.05 3.30 -13.30
C LEU A 121 1.22 2.13 -13.87
N LEU A 122 -0.10 2.18 -13.75
CA LEU A 122 -1.03 1.15 -14.24
C LEU A 122 -1.76 1.55 -15.53
N ILE A 123 -1.48 2.74 -16.06
CA ILE A 123 -2.02 3.21 -17.34
C ILE A 123 -1.12 2.68 -18.46
N PRO A 124 -1.66 2.02 -19.51
CA PRO A 124 -0.88 1.68 -20.69
C PRO A 124 -0.38 2.97 -21.36
N PHE A 125 0.92 3.04 -21.70
CA PHE A 125 1.41 4.07 -22.60
C PHE A 125 0.70 3.87 -23.95
N ILE A 126 -0.09 4.87 -24.37
CA ILE A 126 -0.67 4.94 -25.72
C ILE A 126 0.40 5.45 -26.68
#